data_AF-A0A139PDS0-F1
#
_entry.id   AF-A0A139PDS0-F1
#
_cell.length_a   1.000
_cell.length_b   1.000
_cell.length_c   1.000
_cell.angle_alpha   90.00
_cell.angle_beta   90.00
_cell.angle_gamma   90.00
#
_symmetry.space_group_name_H-M   'P 1'
#
loop_
_entity.id
_entity.type
_entity.pdbx_description
1 polymer ?
#
loop_
_entity_poly.entity_id
_entity_poly.type
_entity_poly.pdbx_seq_one_letter_code
_entity_poly.pdbx_strand_id
1 'polypeptide(L)' 'MNSYYYAYRDRRQKKRDFRKLWITRINAAARLNGLSYSQLMHGLKLAEIEVNRKMLADLAVNDAAAFTALADAAKAKLGK' A
#
# COMPACT_ATOMS: atom_id res chain seq x y z
N MET A 1 -15.20 19.11 28.99
CA MET A 1 -14.10 19.31 28.02
C MET A 1 -13.71 18.04 27.23
N ASN A 2 -14.62 17.07 27.04
CA ASN A 2 -14.25 15.77 26.43
C ASN A 2 -14.15 15.81 24.89
N SER A 3 -14.88 16.72 24.23
CA SER A 3 -14.90 16.85 22.77
C SER A 3 -13.52 17.17 22.17
N TYR A 4 -12.76 18.10 22.78
CA TYR A 4 -11.43 18.47 22.30
C TYR A 4 -10.40 17.35 22.49
N TYR A 5 -10.50 16.57 23.57
CA TYR A 5 -9.67 15.40 23.82
C TYR A 5 -9.88 14.32 22.75
N TYR A 6 -11.15 13.98 22.46
CA TYR A 6 -11.48 13.03 21.39
C TYR A 6 -11.01 13.54 20.02
N ALA A 7 -11.23 14.81 19.70
CA ALA A 7 -10.76 15.39 18.44
C ALA A 7 -9.24 15.28 18.27
N TYR A 8 -8.45 15.48 19.33
CA TYR A 8 -6.99 15.31 19.28
C TYR A 8 -6.58 13.84 19.07
N ARG A 9 -7.18 12.92 19.83
CA ARG A 9 -6.96 11.47 19.69
C ARG A 9 -7.30 10.99 18.28
N ASP A 10 -8.47 11.36 17.78
CA ASP A 10 -9.01 10.85 16.53
C ASP A 10 -8.24 11.37 15.32
N ARG A 11 -7.67 12.59 15.36
CA ARG A 11 -6.73 13.05 14.31
C ARG A 11 -5.50 12.15 14.20
N ARG A 12 -4.98 11.64 15.31
CA ARG A 12 -3.86 10.68 15.32
C ARG A 12 -4.30 9.30 14.86
N GLN A 13 -5.48 8.87 15.28
CA GLN A 13 -6.05 7.56 14.94
C GLN A 13 -6.41 7.46 13.46
N LYS A 14 -7.05 8.49 12.89
CA LYS A 14 -7.40 8.58 11.46
C LYS A 14 -6.21 8.31 10.54
N LYS A 15 -5.01 8.81 10.87
CA LYS A 15 -3.77 8.52 10.11
C LYS A 15 -3.42 7.03 10.11
N ARG A 16 -3.61 6.34 11.24
CA ARG A 16 -3.37 4.89 11.36
C ARG A 16 -4.44 4.10 10.63
N ASP A 17 -5.70 4.52 10.72
CA ASP A 17 -6.83 3.84 10.08
C ASP A 17 -6.72 3.88 8.55
N PHE A 18 -6.37 5.04 7.98
CA PHE A 18 -6.07 5.13 6.55
C PHE A 18 -4.89 4.26 6.14
N ARG A 19 -3.82 4.23 6.95
CA ARG A 19 -2.68 3.37 6.66
C ARG A 19 -3.09 1.90 6.65
N LYS A 20 -3.92 1.45 7.59
CA LYS A 20 -4.47 0.09 7.60
C LYS A 20 -5.29 -0.17 6.34
N LEU A 21 -6.20 0.74 5.98
CA LEU A 21 -7.02 0.62 4.77
C LEU A 21 -6.17 0.49 3.50
N TRP A 22 -5.13 1.32 3.36
CA TRP A 22 -4.22 1.26 2.21
C TRP A 22 -3.50 -0.08 2.14
N ILE A 23 -2.97 -0.58 3.26
CA ILE A 23 -2.30 -1.88 3.31
C ILE A 23 -3.27 -3.00 2.88
N THR A 24 -4.52 -2.97 3.34
CA THR A 24 -5.53 -3.98 2.96
C THR A 24 -5.80 -3.94 1.46
N ARG A 25 -5.98 -2.75 0.87
CA ARG A 25 -6.20 -2.58 -0.58
C ARG A 25 -5.00 -3.08 -1.40
N ILE A 26 -3.80 -2.69 -1.01
CA ILE A 26 -2.56 -3.12 -1.68
C ILE A 26 -2.40 -4.63 -1.57
N ASN A 27 -2.67 -5.21 -0.39
CA ASN A 27 -2.54 -6.64 -0.19
C ASN A 27 -3.50 -7.43 -1.08
N ALA A 28 -4.74 -6.96 -1.24
CA ALA A 28 -5.69 -7.58 -2.17
C ALA A 28 -5.16 -7.56 -3.61
N ALA A 29 -4.70 -6.41 -4.10
CA ALA A 29 -4.15 -6.30 -5.45
C ALA A 29 -2.83 -7.07 -5.63
N ALA A 30 -1.95 -7.08 -4.63
CA ALA A 30 -0.72 -7.87 -4.64
C ALA A 30 -1.02 -9.37 -4.79
N ARG A 31 -2.04 -9.86 -4.07
CA ARG A 31 -2.46 -11.27 -4.12
C ARG A 31 -2.99 -11.66 -5.49
N LEU A 32 -3.75 -10.78 -6.15
CA LEU A 32 -4.17 -10.99 -7.55
C LEU A 32 -2.98 -11.12 -8.51
N ASN A 33 -1.88 -10.43 -8.20
CA ASN A 33 -0.63 -10.50 -8.95
C ASN A 33 0.33 -11.60 -8.44
N GLY A 34 -0.12 -12.52 -7.57
CA GLY A 34 0.69 -13.64 -7.09
C GLY A 34 1.74 -13.31 -6.02
N LEU A 35 1.69 -12.10 -5.44
CA LEU A 35 2.61 -11.64 -4.39
C LEU A 35 1.89 -11.42 -3.05
N SER A 36 2.61 -11.56 -1.94
CA SER A 36 2.16 -10.99 -0.67
C SER A 36 2.49 -9.49 -0.60
N TYR A 37 1.78 -8.73 0.25
CA TYR A 37 2.13 -7.34 0.52
C TYR A 37 3.61 -7.16 0.95
N SER A 38 4.14 -8.04 1.81
CA SER A 38 5.53 -7.96 2.26
C SER A 38 6.51 -8.18 1.12
N GLN A 39 6.23 -9.15 0.25
CA GLN A 39 7.04 -9.42 -0.94
C GLN A 39 6.99 -8.23 -1.90
N LEU A 40 5.80 -7.72 -2.24
CA LEU A 40 5.66 -6.55 -3.11
C LEU A 40 6.45 -5.35 -2.58
N MET A 41 6.29 -4.99 -1.30
CA MET A 41 7.02 -3.86 -0.71
C MET A 41 8.53 -4.08 -0.68
N HIS A 42 8.98 -5.33 -0.49
CA HIS A 42 10.40 -5.66 -0.54
C HIS A 42 10.94 -5.55 -1.97
N GLY A 43 10.25 -6.11 -2.95
CA GLY A 43 10.63 -6.05 -4.36
C GLY A 43 10.66 -4.61 -4.89
N LEU A 44 9.69 -3.78 -4.53
CA LEU A 44 9.68 -2.35 -4.89
C LEU A 44 10.89 -1.61 -4.28
N LYS A 45 11.27 -1.94 -3.05
CA LYS A 45 12.48 -1.38 -2.42
C LYS A 45 13.76 -1.82 -3.14
N LEU A 46 13.86 -3.09 -3.54
CA LEU A 46 14.98 -3.61 -4.34
C LEU A 46 15.03 -3.03 -5.75
N ALA A 47 13.87 -2.65 -6.29
CA ALA A 47 13.75 -1.96 -7.57
C ALA A 47 14.06 -0.45 -7.47
N GLU A 48 14.37 0.06 -6.27
CA GLU A 48 14.58 1.50 -5.99
C GLU A 48 13.36 2.36 -6.36
N ILE A 49 12.16 1.76 -6.35
CA ILE A 49 10.90 2.44 -6.66
C ILE A 49 10.32 3.00 -5.36
N GLU A 50 10.56 4.28 -5.12
CA GLU A 50 10.01 4.99 -3.97
C GLU A 50 8.56 5.43 -4.21
N VAL A 51 7.59 4.61 -3.80
CA VAL A 51 6.17 4.94 -3.87
C VAL A 51 5.50 4.88 -2.50
N ASN A 52 4.70 5.90 -2.20
CA ASN A 52 3.95 5.94 -0.95
C ASN A 52 2.71 5.03 -1.01
N ARG A 53 2.26 4.56 0.17
CA ARG A 53 1.13 3.62 0.28
C ARG A 53 -0.21 4.23 -0.12
N LYS A 54 -0.36 5.55 -0.05
CA LYS A 54 -1.59 6.23 -0.46
C LYS A 54 -1.78 6.10 -1.97
N MET A 55 -0.75 6.46 -2.72
CA MET A 55 -0.73 6.36 -4.18
C MET A 55 -0.79 4.91 -4.64
N LEU A 56 -0.02 4.02 -4.01
CA LEU A 56 -0.04 2.60 -4.37
C LEU A 56 -1.43 1.96 -4.16
N ALA A 57 -2.13 2.36 -3.09
CA ALA A 57 -3.50 1.90 -2.83
C ALA A 57 -4.55 2.54 -3.74
N ASP A 58 -4.27 3.73 -4.28
CA ASP A 58 -5.13 4.41 -5.25
C ASP A 58 -4.98 3.76 -6.63
N LEU A 59 -3.74 3.54 -7.08
CA LEU A 59 -3.43 2.78 -8.29
C LEU A 59 -4.05 1.37 -8.24
N ALA A 60 -3.95 0.69 -7.10
CA ALA A 60 -4.55 -0.64 -6.92
C ALA A 60 -6.07 -0.69 -7.18
N VAL A 61 -6.77 0.43 -7.08
CA VAL A 61 -8.23 0.52 -7.27
C VAL A 61 -8.58 1.15 -8.62
N ASN A 62 -7.91 2.23 -8.99
CA ASN A 62 -8.27 3.04 -10.15
C ASN A 62 -7.54 2.60 -11.44
N ASP A 63 -6.38 1.96 -11.32
CA ASP A 63 -5.57 1.54 -12.45
C ASP A 63 -4.86 0.21 -12.17
N ALA A 64 -5.59 -0.87 -12.41
CA ALA A 64 -5.07 -2.22 -12.24
C ALA A 64 -3.86 -2.51 -13.15
N ALA A 65 -3.84 -1.94 -14.36
CA ALA A 65 -2.76 -2.18 -15.33
C ALA A 65 -1.43 -1.56 -14.84
N ALA A 66 -1.48 -0.31 -14.37
CA ALA A 66 -0.31 0.35 -13.78
C ALA A 66 0.16 -0.37 -12.52
N PHE A 67 -0.76 -0.85 -11.67
CA PHE A 67 -0.39 -1.63 -10.49
C PHE A 67 0.28 -2.96 -10.87
N THR A 68 -0.21 -3.65 -11.90
CA THR A 68 0.41 -4.89 -12.39
C THR A 68 1.82 -4.64 -12.92
N ALA A 69 2.05 -3.56 -13.66
CA ALA A 69 3.41 -3.20 -14.11
C ALA A 69 4.39 -3.00 -12.93
N LEU A 70 3.93 -2.34 -11.85
CA LEU A 70 4.73 -2.20 -10.63
C LEU A 70 4.96 -3.54 -9.92
N ALA A 71 3.94 -4.41 -9.90
CA ALA A 71 4.06 -5.74 -9.32
C ALA A 71 5.05 -6.61 -10.09
N ASP A 72 5.07 -6.53 -11.42
CA ASP A 72 6.00 -7.28 -12.26
C ASP A 72 7.44 -6.76 -12.13
N ALA A 73 7.64 -5.44 -12.05
CA ALA A 73 8.93 -4.87 -11.71
C ALA A 73 9.45 -5.37 -10.34
N ALA A 74 8.55 -5.49 -9.36
CA ALA A 74 8.89 -6.05 -8.05
C ALA A 74 9.22 -7.56 -8.12
N LYS A 75 8.49 -8.35 -8.91
CA LYS A 75 8.77 -9.78 -9.14
C LYS A 75 10.14 -10.01 -9.75
N ALA A 76 10.48 -9.23 -10.78
CA ALA A 76 11.77 -9.32 -11.46
C ALA A 76 12.96 -9.15 -10.51
N LYS A 77 12.83 -8.30 -9.48
CA LYS A 77 13.87 -8.12 -8.45
C LYS A 77 13.87 -9.19 -7.36
N LEU A 78 12.77 -9.89 -7.16
CA LEU A 78 12.66 -10.99 -6.20
C LEU A 78 13.08 -12.34 -6.79
N GLY A 79 13.35 -12.42 -8.09
CA GLY A 79 13.64 -13.67 -8.79
C GLY A 79 12.42 -14.61 -8.87
N LYS A 80 11.21 -14.01 -8.92
CA LYS A 80 9.93 -14.71 -9.03
C LYS A 80 9.23 -14.40 -10.35
#